data_AF-A0A1F9DNL3-F1
#
_entry.id   AF-A0A1F9DNL3-F1
#
_cell.length_a   1.000
_cell.length_b   1.000
_cell.length_c   1.000
_cell.angle_alpha   90.00
_cell.angle_beta   90.00
_cell.angle_gamma   90.00
#
_symmetry.space_group_name_H-M   'P 1'
#
loop_
_entity.id
_entity.type
_entity.pdbx_description
1 polymer ?
#
loop_
_entity_poly.entity_id
_entity_poly.type
_entity_poly.pdbx_seq_one_letter_code
_entity_poly.pdbx_strand_id
1 'polypeptide(L)'
;MPKHKVPLNKEVLQTRISYIEDSLKSLERFKGIPYKEFHSNSDNFRIAFYDLHRALEAVMDIGSHILSRIPGARPASYKDIPPLLEKHKIIPADFATHSLMKMAGYRNRMVHFYGEITEKEIFNIIQEELEDFHTFVAYINAILRNPAKYNMLVD
;
A
#
# COMPACT_ATOMS: atom_id res chain seq x y z
N MET A 1 -0.81 18.12 -30.27
CA MET A 1 -1.31 16.72 -30.30
C MET A 1 -2.07 16.46 -29.01
N PRO A 2 -3.29 15.89 -29.04
CA PRO A 2 -3.96 15.49 -27.82
C PRO A 2 -3.14 14.36 -27.21
N LYS A 3 -2.61 14.55 -25.99
CA LYS A 3 -1.93 13.48 -25.25
C LYS A 3 -2.98 12.43 -24.96
N HIS A 4 -2.97 11.31 -25.68
CA HIS A 4 -3.88 10.20 -25.43
C HIS A 4 -3.62 9.70 -24.01
N LYS A 5 -4.53 9.99 -23.09
CA LYS A 5 -4.46 9.47 -21.73
C LYS A 5 -4.94 8.04 -21.76
N VAL A 6 -4.11 7.11 -21.29
CA VAL A 6 -4.51 5.72 -21.09
C VAL A 6 -5.36 5.68 -19.82
N PRO A 7 -6.57 5.10 -19.85
CA PRO A 7 -7.42 5.05 -18.66
C PRO A 7 -6.85 4.11 -17.58
N LEU A 8 -7.20 4.43 -16.33
CA LEU A 8 -7.04 3.54 -15.20
C LEU A 8 -8.11 2.46 -15.27
N ASN A 9 -7.70 1.20 -15.12
CA ASN A 9 -8.68 0.14 -15.00
C ASN A 9 -9.27 0.09 -13.59
N LYS A 10 -10.58 0.36 -13.49
CA LYS A 10 -11.29 0.43 -12.21
C LYS A 10 -11.33 -0.90 -11.49
N GLU A 11 -11.64 -1.98 -12.20
CA GLU A 11 -11.77 -3.33 -11.63
C GLU A 11 -10.45 -3.80 -11.02
N VAL A 12 -9.34 -3.51 -11.70
CA VAL A 12 -7.98 -3.79 -11.24
C VAL A 12 -7.64 -3.00 -9.97
N LEU A 13 -8.05 -1.73 -9.89
CA LEU A 13 -7.87 -0.93 -8.66
C LEU A 13 -8.75 -1.44 -7.52
N GLN A 14 -10.01 -1.73 -7.79
CA GLN A 14 -10.97 -2.21 -6.78
C GLN A 14 -10.56 -3.58 -6.22
N THR A 15 -10.11 -4.49 -7.08
CA THR A 15 -9.59 -5.81 -6.67
C THR A 15 -8.38 -5.68 -5.74
N ARG A 16 -7.49 -4.71 -6.00
CA ARG A 16 -6.32 -4.50 -5.13
C ARG A 16 -6.70 -3.80 -3.83
N ILE A 17 -7.65 -2.87 -3.88
CA ILE A 17 -8.22 -2.27 -2.67
C ILE A 17 -8.84 -3.35 -1.78
N SER A 18 -9.59 -4.30 -2.34
CA SER A 18 -10.17 -5.38 -1.54
C SER A 18 -9.11 -6.28 -0.92
N TYR A 19 -7.97 -6.50 -1.59
CA TYR A 19 -6.83 -7.22 -0.99
C TYR A 19 -6.23 -6.48 0.21
N ILE A 20 -6.14 -5.15 0.15
CA ILE A 20 -5.71 -4.33 1.29
C ILE A 20 -6.73 -4.47 2.42
N GLU A 21 -8.02 -4.25 2.14
CA GLU A 21 -9.09 -4.26 3.13
C GLU A 21 -9.24 -5.63 3.82
N ASP A 22 -9.18 -6.73 3.07
CA ASP A 22 -9.23 -8.09 3.62
C ASP A 22 -8.04 -8.38 4.54
N SER A 23 -6.84 -7.99 4.13
CA SER A 23 -5.64 -8.16 4.95
C SER A 23 -5.67 -7.27 6.20
N LEU A 24 -6.13 -6.02 6.09
CA LEU A 24 -6.31 -5.15 7.27
C LEU A 24 -7.32 -5.73 8.25
N LYS A 25 -8.47 -6.23 7.76
CA LYS A 25 -9.47 -6.89 8.60
C LYS A 25 -8.89 -8.09 9.35
N SER A 26 -8.00 -8.85 8.72
CA SER A 26 -7.27 -9.95 9.36
C SER A 26 -6.31 -9.43 10.45
N LEU A 27 -5.50 -8.42 10.14
CA LEU A 27 -4.52 -7.82 11.05
C LEU A 27 -5.16 -7.10 12.25
N GLU A 28 -6.29 -6.43 12.04
CA GLU A 28 -7.03 -5.69 13.07
C GLU A 28 -7.53 -6.60 14.20
N ARG A 29 -7.68 -7.91 13.97
CA ARG A 29 -7.98 -8.89 15.02
C ARG A 29 -6.90 -8.95 16.10
N PHE A 30 -5.67 -8.54 15.78
CA PHE A 30 -4.54 -8.49 16.70
C PHE A 30 -4.31 -7.08 17.27
N LYS A 31 -5.10 -6.08 16.88
CA LYS A 31 -4.97 -4.72 17.39
C LYS A 31 -5.54 -4.64 18.81
N GLY A 32 -4.78 -4.05 19.73
CA GLY A 32 -5.17 -3.89 21.13
C GLY A 32 -5.01 -5.13 22.02
N ILE A 33 -4.69 -6.31 21.46
CA ILE A 33 -4.40 -7.49 22.28
C ILE A 33 -3.00 -7.41 22.89
N PRO A 34 -2.77 -7.98 24.10
CA PRO A 34 -1.43 -8.02 24.68
C PRO A 34 -0.46 -8.84 23.83
N TYR A 35 0.81 -8.42 23.77
CA TYR A 35 1.85 -9.17 23.04
C TYR A 35 1.94 -10.63 23.47
N LYS A 36 1.75 -10.94 24.75
CA LYS A 36 1.76 -12.31 25.27
C LYS A 36 0.67 -13.19 24.63
N GLU A 37 -0.49 -12.61 24.34
CA GLU A 37 -1.59 -13.30 23.68
C GLU A 37 -1.28 -13.54 22.19
N PHE A 38 -0.76 -12.51 21.51
CA PHE A 38 -0.27 -12.66 20.13
C PHE A 38 0.78 -13.77 20.02
N HIS A 39 1.77 -13.77 20.93
CA HIS A 39 2.86 -14.73 20.97
C HIS A 39 2.46 -16.15 21.38
N SER A 40 1.33 -16.31 22.05
CA SER A 40 0.87 -17.62 22.54
C SER A 40 0.53 -18.61 21.41
N ASN A 41 0.32 -18.12 20.19
CA ASN A 41 0.06 -18.94 19.02
C ASN A 41 0.97 -18.52 17.86
N SER A 42 1.85 -19.43 17.43
CA SER A 42 2.79 -19.20 16.33
C SER A 42 2.11 -18.89 14.99
N ASP A 43 0.86 -19.30 14.81
CA ASP A 43 0.12 -19.00 13.57
C ASP A 43 -0.26 -17.52 13.48
N ASN A 44 -0.40 -16.81 14.61
CA ASN A 44 -0.68 -15.36 14.61
C ASN A 44 0.42 -14.60 13.87
N PHE A 45 1.68 -14.92 14.13
CA PHE A 45 2.81 -14.33 13.42
C PHE A 45 2.76 -14.64 11.93
N ARG A 46 2.50 -15.90 11.55
CA ARG A 46 2.47 -16.33 10.15
C ARG A 46 1.35 -15.64 9.36
N ILE A 47 0.15 -15.57 9.95
CA ILE A 47 -1.01 -14.87 9.40
C ILE A 47 -0.67 -13.39 9.24
N ALA A 48 -0.19 -12.76 10.30
CA ALA A 48 0.16 -11.35 10.29
C ALA A 48 1.25 -11.00 9.27
N PHE A 49 2.29 -11.83 9.18
CA PHE A 49 3.36 -11.65 8.20
C PHE A 49 2.81 -11.74 6.77
N TYR A 50 1.98 -12.74 6.48
CA TYR A 50 1.37 -12.90 5.15
C TYR A 50 0.46 -11.72 4.80
N ASP A 51 -0.46 -11.36 5.69
CA ASP A 51 -1.43 -10.30 5.42
C ASP A 51 -0.79 -8.92 5.33
N LEU A 52 0.20 -8.61 6.16
CA LEU A 52 0.95 -7.36 6.02
C LEU A 52 1.70 -7.31 4.68
N HIS A 53 2.35 -8.41 4.29
CA HIS A 53 3.04 -8.49 3.00
C HIS A 53 2.08 -8.27 1.83
N ARG A 54 0.93 -8.96 1.84
CA ARG A 54 -0.10 -8.86 0.80
C ARG A 54 -0.68 -7.45 0.69
N ALA A 55 -0.97 -6.80 1.82
CA ALA A 55 -1.46 -5.43 1.83
C ALA A 55 -0.41 -4.46 1.23
N LEU A 56 0.86 -4.59 1.63
CA LEU A 56 1.94 -3.77 1.08
C LEU A 56 2.13 -3.98 -0.42
N GLU A 57 2.05 -5.23 -0.89
CA GLU A 57 2.12 -5.54 -2.32
C GLU A 57 0.99 -4.85 -3.09
N ALA A 58 -0.24 -4.97 -2.61
CA ALA A 58 -1.39 -4.35 -3.26
C ALA A 58 -1.26 -2.82 -3.34
N VAL A 59 -0.69 -2.17 -2.31
CA VAL A 59 -0.37 -0.73 -2.33
C VAL A 59 0.64 -0.41 -3.44
N MET A 60 1.74 -1.16 -3.54
CA MET A 60 2.77 -0.92 -4.58
C MET A 60 2.25 -1.21 -5.98
N ASP A 61 1.40 -2.22 -6.14
CA ASP A 61 0.76 -2.55 -7.40
C ASP A 61 -0.22 -1.48 -7.86
N ILE A 62 -1.01 -0.90 -6.95
CA ILE A 62 -1.88 0.23 -7.26
C ILE A 62 -1.04 1.43 -7.72
N GLY A 63 0.02 1.77 -6.98
CA GLY A 63 0.93 2.85 -7.36
C GLY A 63 1.55 2.62 -8.75
N SER A 64 2.05 1.41 -9.00
CA SER A 64 2.62 1.03 -10.29
C SER A 64 1.61 1.10 -11.43
N HIS A 65 0.38 0.61 -11.20
CA HIS A 65 -0.71 0.69 -12.16
C HIS A 65 -1.01 2.14 -12.53
N ILE A 66 -1.17 3.01 -11.54
CA ILE A 66 -1.43 4.44 -11.78
C ILE A 66 -0.31 5.10 -12.58
N LEU A 67 0.94 4.90 -12.15
CA LEU A 67 2.12 5.48 -12.81
C LEU A 67 2.27 5.00 -14.25
N SER A 68 1.91 3.74 -14.54
CA SER A 68 1.96 3.20 -15.92
C SER A 68 1.07 3.95 -16.92
N ARG A 69 0.07 4.72 -16.45
CA ARG A 69 -0.82 5.54 -17.30
C ARG A 69 -0.25 6.93 -17.59
N ILE A 70 0.84 7.30 -16.91
CA ILE A 70 1.43 8.63 -17.01
C ILE A 70 2.69 8.54 -17.88
N PRO A 71 2.74 9.24 -19.02
CA PRO A 71 3.92 9.22 -19.89
C PRO A 71 5.19 9.65 -19.15
N GLY A 72 6.21 8.78 -19.15
CA GLY A 72 7.50 9.03 -18.50
C GLY A 72 7.56 8.74 -17.00
N ALA A 73 6.46 8.33 -16.37
CA ALA A 73 6.43 7.99 -14.95
C ALA A 73 6.61 6.47 -14.75
N ARG A 74 7.80 5.95 -15.06
CA ARG A 74 8.11 4.53 -14.87
C ARG A 74 8.99 4.35 -13.62
N PRO A 75 8.47 3.77 -12.53
CA PRO A 75 9.31 3.40 -11.39
C PRO A 75 10.28 2.29 -11.80
N ALA A 76 11.55 2.37 -11.37
CA ALA A 76 12.52 1.29 -11.56
C ALA A 76 12.45 0.27 -10.40
N SER A 77 11.94 0.71 -9.26
CA SER A 77 11.71 -0.08 -8.05
C SER A 77 10.50 0.45 -7.29
N TYR A 78 10.03 -0.31 -6.30
CA TYR A 78 8.92 0.14 -5.44
C TYR A 78 9.25 1.39 -4.63
N LYS A 79 10.52 1.65 -4.32
CA LYS A 79 10.94 2.89 -3.64
C LYS A 79 10.78 4.14 -4.52
N ASP A 80 10.68 3.97 -5.84
CA ASP A 80 10.45 5.09 -6.76
C ASP A 80 8.96 5.46 -6.87
N ILE A 81 8.06 4.59 -6.41
CA ILE A 81 6.61 4.81 -6.49
C ILE A 81 6.18 6.03 -5.66
N PRO A 82 6.50 6.16 -4.35
CA PRO A 82 6.09 7.31 -3.57
C PRO A 82 6.46 8.68 -4.18
N PRO A 83 7.73 8.96 -4.53
CA PRO A 83 8.10 10.26 -5.08
C PRO A 83 7.49 10.51 -6.47
N LEU A 84 7.25 9.47 -7.27
CA LEU A 84 6.57 9.64 -8.55
C LEU A 84 5.08 9.97 -8.38
N LEU A 85 4.39 9.33 -7.43
CA LEU A 85 2.99 9.64 -7.13
C LEU A 85 2.83 11.08 -6.59
N GLU A 86 3.75 11.52 -5.73
CA GLU A 86 3.83 12.90 -5.24
C GLU A 86 4.02 13.90 -6.39
N LYS A 87 5.03 13.66 -7.24
CA LYS A 87 5.34 14.51 -8.40
C LYS A 87 4.15 14.72 -9.32
N HIS A 88 3.30 13.70 -9.45
CA HIS A 88 2.08 13.73 -10.25
C HIS A 88 0.83 14.15 -9.47
N LYS A 89 0.99 14.66 -8.24
CA LYS A 89 -0.06 15.17 -7.35
C LYS A 89 -1.16 14.14 -7.04
N ILE A 90 -0.78 12.86 -7.02
CA ILE A 90 -1.68 11.75 -6.72
C ILE A 90 -1.87 11.59 -5.22
N ILE A 91 -0.79 11.81 -4.47
CA ILE A 91 -0.76 11.80 -3.01
C ILE A 91 -0.03 13.07 -2.51
N PRO A 92 -0.28 13.52 -1.27
CA PRO A 92 0.46 14.63 -0.66
C PRO A 92 1.93 14.28 -0.41
N ALA A 93 2.79 15.31 -0.40
CA ALA A 93 4.23 15.16 -0.18
C ALA A 93 4.57 14.54 1.17
N ASP A 94 3.87 14.94 2.23
CA ASP A 94 4.08 14.40 3.58
C ASP A 94 3.81 12.89 3.61
N PHE A 95 2.69 12.46 3.04
CA PHE A 95 2.34 11.03 2.98
C PHE A 95 3.32 10.23 2.11
N ALA A 96 3.76 10.79 0.98
CA ALA A 96 4.74 10.14 0.12
C ALA A 96 6.08 9.92 0.84
N THR A 97 6.56 10.95 1.55
CA THR A 97 7.89 10.97 2.18
C THR A 97 7.94 10.14 3.46
N HIS A 98 6.89 10.20 4.27
CA HIS A 98 6.90 9.63 5.62
C HIS A 98 6.21 8.27 5.71
N SER A 99 5.06 8.10 5.05
CA SER A 99 4.27 6.86 5.15
C SER A 99 4.58 5.91 3.99
N LEU A 100 4.30 6.32 2.75
CA LEU A 100 4.37 5.41 1.61
C LEU A 100 5.81 4.97 1.30
N MET A 101 6.80 5.84 1.51
CA MET A 101 8.22 5.45 1.42
C MET A 101 8.59 4.38 2.44
N LYS A 102 8.10 4.48 3.68
CA LYS A 102 8.31 3.48 4.73
C LYS A 102 7.65 2.17 4.36
N MET A 103 6.41 2.20 3.85
CA MET A 103 5.68 1.02 3.35
C MET A 103 6.46 0.32 2.22
N ALA A 104 6.94 1.08 1.23
CA ALA A 104 7.75 0.54 0.13
C ALA A 104 9.06 -0.10 0.62
N GLY A 105 9.73 0.55 1.59
CA GLY A 105 10.92 0.02 2.23
C GLY A 105 10.65 -1.27 2.99
N TYR A 106 9.55 -1.32 3.75
CA TYR A 106 9.18 -2.48 4.55
C TYR A 106 8.79 -3.67 3.67
N ARG A 107 8.02 -3.45 2.60
CA ARG A 107 7.74 -4.48 1.58
C ARG A 107 9.04 -5.11 1.11
N ASN A 108 10.00 -4.30 0.66
CA ASN A 108 11.28 -4.80 0.17
C ASN A 108 12.02 -5.62 1.23
N ARG A 109 11.94 -5.21 2.50
CA ARG A 109 12.51 -5.98 3.61
C ARG A 109 11.82 -7.33 3.81
N MET A 110 10.49 -7.39 3.71
CA MET A 110 9.71 -8.64 3.82
C MET A 110 10.03 -9.67 2.74
N VAL A 111 10.63 -9.26 1.62
CA VAL A 111 11.02 -10.18 0.55
C VAL A 111 12.52 -10.52 0.60
N HIS A 112 13.38 -9.52 0.81
CA HIS A 112 14.83 -9.73 0.70
C HIS A 112 15.50 -10.08 2.03
N PHE A 113 14.90 -9.69 3.16
CA PHE A 113 15.47 -9.87 4.50
C PHE A 113 14.43 -10.50 5.45
N TYR A 114 13.57 -11.38 4.92
CA TYR A 114 12.47 -11.99 5.68
C TYR A 114 12.95 -12.73 6.93
N GLY A 115 14.15 -13.33 6.89
CA GLY A 115 14.75 -14.04 8.02
C GLY A 115 15.16 -13.13 9.18
N GLU A 116 15.24 -11.82 8.97
CA GLU A 116 15.58 -10.82 9.99
C GLU A 116 14.35 -10.15 10.61
N ILE A 117 13.14 -10.46 10.11
CA ILE A 117 11.90 -9.85 10.61
C ILE A 117 11.43 -10.64 11.82
N THR A 118 11.27 -9.93 12.93
CA THR A 118 10.85 -10.54 14.19
C THR A 118 9.34 -10.47 14.38
N GLU A 119 8.82 -11.38 15.19
CA GLU A 119 7.42 -11.35 15.62
C GLU A 119 7.05 -10.04 16.32
N LYS A 120 7.94 -9.56 17.20
CA LYS A 120 7.73 -8.33 17.95
C LYS A 120 7.60 -7.11 17.04
N GLU A 121 8.37 -7.09 15.97
CA GLU A 121 8.33 -6.04 14.98
C GLU A 121 6.99 -6.01 14.22
N ILE A 122 6.53 -7.15 13.71
CA ILE A 122 5.23 -7.26 13.04
C ILE A 122 4.10 -6.87 13.99
N PHE A 123 4.16 -7.33 15.25
CA PHE A 123 3.20 -6.95 16.27
C PHE A 123 3.13 -5.43 16.46
N ASN A 124 4.28 -4.74 16.55
CA ASN A 124 4.31 -3.29 16.73
C ASN A 124 3.72 -2.54 15.52
N ILE A 125 4.00 -3.00 14.29
CA ILE A 125 3.42 -2.41 13.07
C ILE A 125 1.90 -2.49 13.09
N ILE A 126 1.35 -3.62 13.54
CA ILE A 126 -0.10 -3.81 13.66
C ILE A 126 -0.71 -2.83 14.67
N GLN A 127 -0.02 -2.55 15.77
CA GLN A 127 -0.54 -1.63 16.78
C GLN A 127 -0.54 -0.18 16.29
N GLU A 128 0.54 0.24 15.61
CA GLU A 128 0.82 1.67 15.41
C GLU A 128 0.61 2.16 13.97
N GLU A 129 0.68 1.30 12.96
CA GLU A 129 0.94 1.74 11.58
C GLU A 129 -0.13 1.35 10.55
N LEU A 130 -1.19 0.63 10.96
CA LEU A 130 -2.23 0.19 10.02
C LEU A 130 -3.02 1.35 9.38
N GLU A 131 -3.02 2.53 10.01
CA GLU A 131 -3.75 3.71 9.52
C GLU A 131 -3.21 4.24 8.18
N ASP A 132 -1.93 4.02 7.89
CA ASP A 132 -1.33 4.44 6.62
C ASP A 132 -1.98 3.73 5.41
N PHE A 133 -2.42 2.48 5.58
CA PHE A 133 -3.11 1.75 4.53
C PHE A 133 -4.51 2.34 4.26
N HIS A 134 -5.26 2.63 5.32
CA HIS A 134 -6.58 3.28 5.23
C HIS A 134 -6.46 4.65 4.55
N THR A 135 -5.44 5.42 4.92
CA THR A 135 -5.12 6.72 4.32
C THR A 135 -4.80 6.58 2.83
N PHE A 136 -3.97 5.59 2.44
CA PHE A 136 -3.68 5.33 1.04
C PHE A 136 -4.94 4.98 0.25
N VAL A 137 -5.76 4.04 0.74
CA VAL A 137 -7.02 3.64 0.10
C VAL A 137 -7.96 4.84 -0.06
N ALA A 138 -8.01 5.75 0.92
CA ALA A 138 -8.80 6.97 0.83
C ALA A 138 -8.36 7.88 -0.34
N TYR A 139 -7.05 8.03 -0.59
CA TYR A 139 -6.55 8.75 -1.76
C TYR A 139 -6.97 8.09 -3.07
N ILE A 140 -6.86 6.77 -3.17
CA ILE A 140 -7.23 6.04 -4.39
C ILE A 140 -8.73 6.15 -4.65
N ASN A 141 -9.55 6.02 -3.62
CA ASN A 141 -11.00 6.21 -3.72
C ASN A 141 -11.36 7.65 -4.13
N ALA A 142 -10.60 8.67 -3.71
CA ALA A 142 -10.80 10.03 -4.16
C ALA A 142 -10.53 10.19 -5.67
N ILE A 143 -9.54 9.48 -6.22
CA ILE A 143 -9.26 9.43 -7.66
C ILE A 143 -10.42 8.75 -8.40
N LEU A 144 -10.89 7.59 -7.92
CA LEU A 144 -11.99 6.86 -8.54
C LEU A 144 -13.29 7.69 -8.57
N ARG A 145 -13.55 8.50 -7.54
CA ARG A 145 -14.72 9.40 -7.48
C ARG A 145 -14.62 10.60 -8.42
N ASN A 146 -13.41 11.14 -8.60
CA ASN A 146 -13.19 12.33 -9.44
C ASN A 146 -11.84 12.26 -10.18
N PRO A 147 -11.72 11.42 -11.21
CA PRO A 147 -10.44 11.20 -11.89
C PRO A 147 -9.96 12.45 -12.66
N ALA A 148 -10.89 13.29 -13.11
CA ALA A 148 -10.57 14.53 -13.82
C ALA A 148 -9.77 15.52 -12.95
N LYS A 149 -10.04 15.58 -11.64
CA LYS A 149 -9.25 16.39 -10.67
C LYS A 149 -7.76 16.02 -10.67
N TYR A 150 -7.45 14.75 -10.92
CA TYR A 150 -6.10 14.21 -10.96
C TYR A 150 -5.55 14.11 -12.39
N ASN A 151 -6.19 14.75 -13.36
CA ASN A 151 -5.84 14.69 -14.77
C ASN A 151 -5.86 13.24 -15.34
N MET A 152 -6.68 12.35 -14.77
CA MET A 152 -6.80 10.94 -15.13
C MET A 152 -8.14 10.63 -15.81
N LEU A 153 -8.17 9.46 -16.46
CA LEU A 153 -9.39 8.80 -16.95
C LEU A 153 -9.50 7.45 -16.24
N VAL A 154 -10.71 6.96 -16.05
CA VAL A 154 -10.99 5.64 -15.48
C VAL A 154 -11.89 4.91 -16.48
N ASP A 155 -11.51 3.68 -16.84
CA ASP A 155 -12.32 2.73 -17.61
C ASP A 155 -13.14 1.83 -16.68
#